data_AF-A0A379K507-F1
#
_entry.id   AF-A0A379K507-F1
#
_cell.length_a   1.000
_cell.length_b   1.000
_cell.length_c   1.000
_cell.angle_alpha   90.00
_cell.angle_beta   90.00
_cell.angle_gamma   90.00
#
_symmetry.space_group_name_H-M   'P 1'
#
loop_
_entity.id
_entity.type
_entity.pdbx_description
1 polymer ?
#
loop_
_entity_poly.entity_id
_entity_poly.type
_entity_poly.pdbx_seq_one_letter_code
_entity_poly.pdbx_strand_id
1 'polypeptide(L)'
;MGALPEGYLLSSYAATLASGERARVVPGNPAASELVRRIRGQARPRMPYDGPPYLTDAEIDLIVAWIEQGARCRAASNRAGGRPSTSAWPPG
;
A
#
# COMPACT_ATOMS: atom_id res chain seq x y z
N MET A 1 4.13 19.04 18.49
CA MET A 1 3.26 18.22 17.62
C MET A 1 3.88 18.19 16.23
N GLY A 2 4.53 17.09 15.85
CA GLY A 2 5.13 16.93 14.52
C GLY A 2 4.08 16.41 13.55
N ALA A 3 3.99 17.03 12.37
CA ALA A 3 3.07 16.62 11.31
C ALA A 3 3.31 15.15 10.91
N LEU A 4 2.22 14.43 10.61
CA LEU A 4 2.28 13.13 9.94
C LEU A 4 3.07 13.33 8.63
N PRO A 5 4.02 12.45 8.28
CA PRO A 5 4.57 12.47 6.94
C PRO A 5 3.45 12.06 5.99
N GLU A 6 2.78 13.06 5.44
CA GLU A 6 1.81 12.91 4.37
C GLU A 6 2.48 12.18 3.21
N GLY A 7 1.81 11.16 2.66
CA GLY A 7 2.14 10.70 1.31
C GLY A 7 2.20 9.21 1.06
N TYR A 8 1.96 8.32 2.02
CA TYR A 8 1.84 6.90 1.69
C TYR A 8 0.42 6.56 1.23
N LEU A 9 0.15 6.79 -0.06
CA LEU A 9 -1.02 6.27 -0.75
C LEU A 9 -0.62 5.01 -1.54
N LEU A 10 -1.17 3.86 -1.16
CA LEU A 10 -1.13 2.61 -1.95
C LEU A 10 -1.94 2.72 -3.27
N SER A 11 -2.24 3.94 -3.74
CA SER A 11 -3.01 4.18 -4.95
C SER A 11 -2.18 4.04 -6.23
N SER A 12 -0.85 4.04 -6.13
CA SER A 12 0.06 3.88 -7.28
C SER A 12 0.97 2.67 -7.13
N TYR A 13 0.76 1.69 -7.99
CA TYR A 13 1.61 0.50 -8.10
C TYR A 13 3.09 0.84 -8.34
N ALA A 14 3.36 1.85 -9.17
CA ALA A 14 4.72 2.28 -9.49
C ALA A 14 5.45 2.84 -8.26
N ALA A 15 4.73 3.56 -7.38
CA ALA A 15 5.31 4.10 -6.15
C ALA A 15 5.71 2.98 -5.17
N THR A 16 4.91 1.92 -5.07
CA THR A 16 5.19 0.75 -4.21
C THR A 16 6.47 -0.01 -4.61
N LEU A 17 6.86 0.05 -5.89
CA LEU A 17 8.03 -0.67 -6.41
C LEU A 17 9.33 0.17 -6.45
N ALA A 18 9.25 1.48 -6.22
CA ALA A 18 10.40 2.37 -6.33
C ALA A 18 11.46 2.11 -5.24
N SER A 19 12.75 2.23 -5.59
CA SER A 19 13.86 1.92 -4.67
C SER A 19 14.11 2.95 -3.58
N GLY A 20 13.62 4.19 -3.75
CA GLY A 20 13.77 5.28 -2.78
C GLY A 20 12.79 5.22 -1.61
N GLU A 21 11.80 4.32 -1.66
CA GLU A 21 10.71 4.26 -0.69
C GLU A 21 11.04 3.36 0.50
N ARG A 22 10.60 3.82 1.67
CA ARG A 22 10.80 3.13 2.95
C ARG A 22 10.07 1.79 3.06
N ALA A 23 9.09 1.52 2.21
CA ALA A 23 8.30 0.29 2.19
C ALA A 23 8.44 -0.47 0.86
N ARG A 24 9.64 -0.45 0.26
CA ARG A 24 9.94 -1.09 -1.01
C ARG A 24 9.52 -2.57 -1.06
N VAL A 25 8.83 -2.95 -2.13
CA VAL A 25 8.51 -4.34 -2.49
C VAL A 25 9.45 -4.84 -3.59
N VAL A 26 9.97 -6.06 -3.43
CA VAL A 26 10.75 -6.78 -4.44
C VAL A 26 9.90 -7.93 -4.96
N PRO A 27 9.28 -7.79 -6.16
CA PRO A 27 8.47 -8.84 -6.77
C PRO A 27 9.21 -10.17 -6.83
N GLY A 28 8.55 -11.25 -6.40
CA GLY A 28 9.11 -12.60 -6.36
C GLY A 28 10.09 -12.87 -5.21
N ASN A 29 10.43 -11.86 -4.39
CA ASN A 29 11.35 -12.03 -3.27
C ASN A 29 10.86 -11.29 -1.99
N PRO A 30 10.00 -11.94 -1.20
CA PRO A 30 9.50 -11.36 0.06
C PRO A 30 10.62 -11.10 1.08
N ALA A 31 11.63 -11.97 1.14
CA ALA A 31 12.74 -11.82 2.08
C ALA A 31 13.59 -10.56 1.81
N ALA A 32 13.73 -10.19 0.53
CA ALA A 32 14.39 -8.96 0.10
C ALA A 32 13.48 -7.72 0.15
N SER A 33 12.18 -7.89 0.46
CA SER A 33 11.21 -6.79 0.49
C SER A 33 11.21 -6.09 1.85
N GLU A 34 11.49 -4.79 1.84
CA GLU A 34 11.54 -3.95 3.04
C GLU A 34 10.19 -3.87 3.75
N LEU A 35 9.09 -3.90 2.98
CA LEU A 35 7.73 -3.97 3.53
C LEU A 35 7.56 -5.16 4.49
N VAL A 36 7.98 -6.36 4.08
CA VAL A 36 7.84 -7.60 4.89
C VAL A 36 8.63 -7.50 6.17
N ARG A 37 9.87 -6.99 6.08
CA ARG A 37 10.74 -6.79 7.25
C ARG A 37 10.10 -5.85 8.26
N ARG A 38 9.43 -4.79 7.80
CA ARG A 38 8.79 -3.79 8.69
C ARG A 38 7.50 -4.26 9.32
N ILE A 39 6.62 -4.95 8.60
CA ILE A 39 5.38 -5.48 9.19
C ILE A 39 5.67 -6.59 10.21
N ARG A 40 6.76 -7.35 10.03
CA ARG A 40 7.28 -8.32 11.00
C ARG A 40 8.07 -7.68 12.16
N GLY A 41 8.32 -6.37 12.13
CA GLY A 41 9.12 -5.68 13.16
C GLY A 41 10.63 -5.97 13.12
N GLN A 42 11.12 -6.55 12.02
CA GLN A 42 12.54 -6.86 11.78
C GLN A 42 13.33 -5.66 11.25
N ALA A 43 12.64 -4.61 10.82
CA ALA A 43 13.21 -3.34 10.37
C ALA A 43 12.45 -2.15 10.98
N ARG A 44 13.12 -0.99 11.05
CA ARG A 44 12.61 0.23 11.69
C ARG A 44 12.38 1.36 10.67
N PRO A 45 11.36 2.20 10.87
CA PRO A 45 10.28 2.01 11.84
C PRO A 45 9.41 0.78 11.48
N ARG A 46 8.89 0.12 12.52
CA ARG A 46 7.93 -0.98 12.37
C ARG A 46 6.66 -0.43 11.73
N MET A 47 5.98 -1.27 10.95
CA MET A 47 4.64 -0.97 10.43
C MET A 47 3.58 -1.87 11.08
N PRO A 48 2.39 -1.35 11.40
CA PRO A 48 2.01 0.07 11.39
C PRO A 48 2.83 0.89 12.40
N TYR A 49 3.06 2.17 12.09
CA TYR A 49 3.93 3.08 12.88
C TYR A 49 3.37 3.33 14.29
N ASP A 50 2.05 3.46 14.39
CA ASP A 50 1.32 3.84 15.62
C ASP A 50 0.65 2.64 16.31
N GLY A 51 1.21 1.43 16.18
CA GLY A 51 0.54 0.23 16.72
C GLY A 51 0.22 0.34 18.22
N PRO A 52 -0.75 -0.43 18.75
CA PRO A 52 -1.65 -1.40 18.09
C PRO A 52 -2.91 -0.77 17.43
N PRO A 53 -3.64 -1.53 16.56
CA PRO A 53 -3.40 -2.94 16.23
C PRO A 53 -2.35 -3.15 15.13
N TYR A 54 -1.49 -4.14 15.34
CA TYR A 54 -0.59 -4.68 14.31
C TYR A 54 -1.32 -5.73 13.46
N LEU A 55 -0.73 -6.08 12.32
CA LEU A 55 -1.23 -7.19 11.49
C LEU A 55 -1.03 -8.53 12.22
N THR A 56 -1.99 -9.42 12.02
CA THR A 56 -1.90 -10.83 12.39
C THR A 56 -0.96 -11.58 11.45
N ASP A 57 -0.48 -12.76 11.88
CA ASP A 57 0.37 -13.61 11.04
C ASP A 57 -0.32 -13.99 9.73
N ALA A 58 -1.63 -14.28 9.76
CA ALA A 58 -2.41 -14.60 8.57
C ALA A 58 -2.46 -13.44 7.56
N GLU A 59 -2.60 -12.20 8.03
CA GLU A 59 -2.57 -11.02 7.15
C GLU A 59 -1.18 -10.77 6.57
N ILE A 60 -0.12 -11.00 7.37
CA ILE A 60 1.26 -10.93 6.89
C ILE A 60 1.51 -11.99 5.81
N ASP A 61 1.02 -13.21 6.00
CA ASP A 61 1.19 -14.31 5.04
C ASP A 61 0.51 -14.03 3.71
N LEU A 62 -0.67 -13.39 3.71
CA LEU A 62 -1.32 -12.94 2.48
C LEU A 62 -0.45 -11.95 1.69
N ILE A 63 0.20 -11.02 2.39
CA ILE A 63 1.11 -10.05 1.76
C ILE A 63 2.35 -10.75 1.21
N VAL A 64 2.94 -11.66 1.97
CA VAL A 64 4.10 -12.47 1.54
C VAL A 64 3.76 -13.24 0.28
N ALA A 65 2.64 -13.97 0.26
CA ALA A 65 2.19 -14.74 -0.89
C ALA A 65 1.93 -13.87 -2.13
N TRP A 66 1.39 -12.66 -1.96
CA TRP A 66 1.23 -11.73 -3.08
C TRP A 66 2.58 -11.29 -3.67
N ILE A 67 3.58 -11.03 -2.83
CA ILE A 67 4.94 -10.69 -3.28
C ILE A 67 5.57 -11.88 -4.01
N GLU A 68 5.45 -13.10 -3.47
CA GLU A 68 5.94 -14.33 -4.13
C GLU A 68 5.34 -14.50 -5.53
N GLN A 69 4.07 -14.15 -5.70
CA GLN A 69 3.37 -14.17 -6.98
C GLN A 69 3.78 -13.04 -7.95
N GLY A 70 4.87 -12.32 -7.65
CA GLY A 70 5.41 -11.25 -8.49
C GLY A 70 4.75 -9.90 -8.21
N ALA A 71 4.14 -9.71 -7.04
CA ALA A 71 3.52 -8.46 -6.62
C ALA A 71 2.57 -7.87 -7.67
N ARG A 72 1.86 -8.71 -8.42
CA ARG A 72 1.09 -8.28 -9.60
C ARG A 72 -0.01 -7.31 -9.19
N CYS A 73 -0.06 -6.14 -9.82
CA CYS A 73 -1.22 -5.27 -9.75
C CYS A 73 -2.25 -5.74 -10.79
N ARG A 74 -3.41 -6.19 -10.33
CA ARG A 74 -4.55 -6.28 -11.23
C ARG A 74 -4.98 -4.84 -11.53
N ALA A 75 -4.75 -4.37 -12.75
CA ALA A 75 -5.30 -3.08 -13.18
C ALA A 75 -6.80 -3.11 -12.87
N ALA A 76 -7.26 -2.20 -12.01
CA ALA A 76 -8.67 -2.06 -11.75
C ALA A 76 -9.35 -1.84 -13.10
N SER A 77 -10.22 -2.77 -13.49
CA SER A 77 -11.09 -2.59 -14.65
C SER A 77 -11.97 -1.38 -14.32
N ASN A 78 -11.57 -0.22 -14.83
CA ASN A 78 -12.37 0.97 -14.88
C ASN A 78 -13.62 0.68 -15.73
N ARG A 79 -14.72 0.24 -15.11
CA ARG A 79 -16.04 0.53 -15.67
C ARG A 79 -16.38 1.98 -15.32
N ALA A 80 -15.75 2.91 -16.05
CA ALA A 80 -16.19 4.29 -16.17
C ALA A 80 -17.47 4.26 -17.01
N GLY A 81 -18.55 3.86 -16.34
CA GLY A 81 -19.91 3.88 -16.83
C GLY A 81 -20.83 4.43 -15.75
N GLY A 82 -20.38 5.48 -15.07
CA GLY A 82 -21.17 6.25 -14.11
C GLY A 82 -20.94 7.72 -14.41
N ARG A 83 -21.88 8.33 -15.11
CA ARG A 83 -21.89 9.76 -15.48
C ARG A 83 -21.56 10.63 -14.26
N PRO A 84 -20.77 11.71 -14.38
CA PRO A 84 -20.64 12.66 -13.29
C PRO A 84 -22.02 13.29 -13.01
N SER A 85 -22.60 12.98 -11.84
CA SER A 85 -23.72 13.73 -11.28
C SER A 85 -23.19 15.04 -10.73
N THR A 86 -22.87 15.99 -11.62
CA THR A 86 -22.78 17.38 -11.22
C THR A 86 -24.20 17.82 -10.88
N SER A 87 -24.56 17.84 -9.60
CA SER A 87 -25.68 18.65 -9.15
C SER A 87 -25.28 20.12 -9.34
N ALA A 88 -25.56 20.63 -10.53
CA ALA A 88 -25.62 22.06 -10.78
C ALA A 88 -26.73 22.62 -9.87
N TRP A 89 -26.35 23.43 -8.89
CA TRP A 89 -27.30 24.30 -8.20
C TRP A 89 -27.80 25.36 -9.21
N PRO A 90 -29.10 25.67 -9.25
CA PRO A 90 -29.66 26.65 -10.19
C PRO A 90 -29.37 28.09 -9.71
N PRO A 91 -29.21 29.07 -10.62
CA PRO A 91 -29.33 30.48 -10.28
C PRO A 91 -30.81 30.90 -10.31
N GLY A 92 -31.28 31.55 -9.24
CA GLY A 92 -32.62 32.13 -9.13
C GLY A 92 -33.04 32.35 -7.70
#